data_AF-A0A5D2VK59-F1
#
_entry.id   AF-A0A5D2VK59-F1
#
_cell.length_a   1.000
_cell.length_b   1.000
_cell.length_c   1.000
_cell.angle_alpha   90.00
_cell.angle_beta   90.00
_cell.angle_gamma   90.00
#
_symmetry.space_group_name_H-M   'P 1'
#
loop_
_entity.id
_entity.type
_entity.pdbx_description
1 polymer ?
#
loop_
_entity_poly.entity_id
_entity_poly.type
_entity_poly.pdbx_seq_one_letter_code
_entity_poly.pdbx_strand_id
1 'polypeptide(L)'
;MEKGNRQVVVSALQFACTDDVPTNLATAERLVRAAHAKGANIILIQELFEGYYFCQPQREDFFRRAKPYNDHPTILFGFKFIFSLMVN
;
A
#
# COMPACT_ATOMS: atom_id res chain seq x y z
N MET A 1 -6.91 32.34 20.45
CA MET A 1 -6.28 31.26 19.66
C MET A 1 -7.40 30.45 19.01
N GLU A 2 -7.81 30.81 17.80
CA GLU A 2 -8.78 29.98 17.07
C GLU A 2 -8.11 28.66 16.72
N LYS A 3 -8.64 27.57 17.27
CA LYS A 3 -8.24 26.21 16.92
C LYS A 3 -8.84 25.92 15.54
N GLY A 4 -8.16 26.35 14.49
CA GLY A 4 -8.56 26.07 13.11
C GLY A 4 -8.85 24.58 12.94
N ASN A 5 -10.05 24.25 12.47
CA ASN A 5 -10.50 22.88 12.33
C ASN A 5 -9.74 22.20 11.17
N ARG A 6 -8.61 21.54 11.46
CA ARG A 6 -7.85 20.77 10.47
C ARG A 6 -8.63 19.50 10.11
N GLN A 7 -9.34 19.55 9.00
CA GLN A 7 -10.02 18.38 8.44
C GLN A 7 -9.01 17.48 7.72
N VAL A 8 -9.09 16.17 7.98
CA VAL A 8 -8.28 15.15 7.32
C VAL A 8 -9.21 14.04 6.87
N VAL A 9 -9.21 13.75 5.57
CA VAL A 9 -9.94 12.64 4.96
C VAL A 9 -9.02 11.42 4.93
N VAL A 10 -9.51 10.30 5.42
CA VAL A 10 -8.76 9.04 5.46
C VAL A 10 -9.46 7.98 4.62
N SER A 11 -8.70 7.02 4.08
CA SER A 11 -9.23 5.89 3.33
C SER A 11 -8.54 4.60 3.74
N ALA A 12 -9.32 3.55 3.97
CA ALA A 12 -8.85 2.18 4.12
C ALA A 12 -9.18 1.41 2.85
N LEU A 13 -8.20 0.71 2.28
CA LEU A 13 -8.37 -0.05 1.06
C LEU A 13 -8.61 -1.53 1.38
N GLN A 14 -9.51 -2.16 0.62
CA GLN A 14 -9.80 -3.59 0.70
C GLN A 14 -9.78 -4.20 -0.70
N PHE A 15 -9.01 -5.26 -0.88
CA PHE A 15 -8.97 -6.03 -2.13
C PHE A 15 -8.49 -7.47 -1.91
N ALA A 16 -8.84 -8.34 -2.86
CA ALA A 16 -8.32 -9.69 -2.89
C ALA A 16 -6.87 -9.67 -3.41
N CYS A 17 -5.99 -10.37 -2.71
CA CYS A 17 -4.60 -10.56 -3.14
C CYS A 17 -4.48 -11.85 -3.95
N THR A 18 -3.49 -11.88 -4.84
CA THR A 18 -2.99 -13.07 -5.54
C THR A 18 -1.61 -13.45 -4.96
N ASP A 19 -0.95 -14.49 -5.47
CA ASP A 19 0.47 -14.77 -5.14
C ASP A 19 1.46 -14.12 -6.13
N ASP A 20 1.00 -13.14 -6.93
CA ASP A 20 1.83 -12.38 -7.86
C ASP A 20 2.01 -10.93 -7.39
N VAL A 21 3.25 -10.55 -7.06
CA VAL A 21 3.58 -9.23 -6.49
C VAL A 21 3.20 -8.09 -7.45
N PRO A 22 3.57 -8.09 -8.75
CA PRO A 22 3.18 -7.04 -9.68
C PRO A 22 1.66 -6.84 -9.78
N THR A 23 0.87 -7.91 -9.81
CA THR A 23 -0.60 -7.85 -9.87
C THR A 23 -1.17 -7.15 -8.64
N ASN A 24 -0.64 -7.47 -7.45
CA ASN A 24 -1.09 -6.85 -6.22
C ASN A 24 -0.66 -5.37 -6.12
N LEU A 25 0.54 -5.02 -6.59
CA LEU A 25 1.02 -3.63 -6.68
C LEU A 25 0.13 -2.79 -7.60
N ALA A 26 -0.21 -3.30 -8.79
CA ALA A 26 -1.11 -2.62 -9.72
C ALA A 26 -2.52 -2.42 -9.11
N THR A 27 -3.01 -3.41 -8.35
CA THR A 27 -4.29 -3.32 -7.66
C THR A 27 -4.27 -2.24 -6.56
N ALA A 28 -3.22 -2.22 -5.75
CA ALA A 28 -3.02 -1.20 -4.72
C ALA A 28 -2.93 0.20 -5.35
N GLU A 29 -2.12 0.39 -6.39
CA GLU A 29 -1.96 1.67 -7.08
C GLU A 29 -3.31 2.20 -7.59
N ARG A 30 -4.07 1.37 -8.30
CA ARG A 30 -5.40 1.73 -8.83
C ARG A 30 -6.34 2.21 -7.73
N LEU A 31 -6.35 1.53 -6.58
CA LEU A 31 -7.22 1.87 -5.46
C LEU A 31 -6.76 3.12 -4.71
N VAL A 32 -5.45 3.32 -4.54
CA VAL A 32 -4.92 4.55 -3.94
C VAL A 32 -5.24 5.75 -4.84
N ARG A 33 -5.11 5.63 -6.18
CA ARG A 33 -5.53 6.69 -7.11
C ARG A 33 -7.01 7.02 -6.98
N ALA A 34 -7.86 6.00 -6.85
CA ALA A 34 -9.30 6.19 -6.65
C ALA A 34 -9.63 6.85 -5.30
N ALA A 35 -8.90 6.53 -4.23
CA ALA A 35 -9.06 7.16 -2.93
C ALA A 35 -8.58 8.62 -2.92
N HIS A 36 -7.44 8.89 -3.58
CA HIS A 36 -6.94 10.26 -3.78
C HIS A 36 -7.93 11.12 -4.58
N ALA A 37 -8.50 10.58 -5.66
CA ALA A 37 -9.53 11.27 -6.45
C ALA A 37 -10.80 11.59 -5.65
N LYS A 38 -11.04 10.90 -4.53
CA LYS A 38 -12.12 11.17 -3.57
C LYS A 38 -11.71 12.12 -2.43
N GLY A 39 -10.51 12.70 -2.49
CA GLY A 39 -10.00 13.67 -1.53
C GLY A 39 -9.27 13.08 -0.32
N ALA A 40 -8.94 11.78 -0.32
CA ALA A 40 -8.23 11.17 0.81
C ALA A 40 -6.80 11.73 0.96
N ASN A 41 -6.46 12.16 2.17
CA ASN A 41 -5.14 12.66 2.54
C ASN A 41 -4.24 11.54 3.08
N ILE A 42 -4.82 10.54 3.75
CA ILE A 42 -4.12 9.38 4.28
C ILE A 42 -4.82 8.13 3.78
N ILE A 43 -4.06 7.21 3.17
CA ILE A 43 -4.60 6.00 2.55
C ILE A 43 -3.83 4.80 3.09
N LEU A 44 -4.54 3.83 3.67
CA LEU A 44 -3.97 2.64 4.27
C LEU A 44 -4.26 1.40 3.42
N ILE A 45 -3.20 0.65 3.10
CA ILE A 45 -3.26 -0.65 2.43
C ILE A 45 -3.22 -1.77 3.48
N GLN A 46 -3.90 -2.88 3.20
CA GLN A 46 -3.96 -4.06 4.08
C GLN A 46 -2.59 -4.74 4.28
N GLU A 47 -2.48 -5.49 5.37
CA GLU A 47 -1.27 -6.21 5.77
C GLU A 47 -0.80 -7.20 4.69
N LEU A 48 0.54 -7.30 4.51
CA LEU A 48 1.21 -8.27 3.62
C LEU A 48 0.61 -8.38 2.21
N PHE A 49 0.10 -7.27 1.67
CA PHE A 49 -0.64 -7.23 0.41
C PHE A 49 0.15 -7.68 -0.83
N GLU A 50 1.48 -7.85 -0.73
CA GLU A 50 2.31 -8.32 -1.83
C GLU A 50 1.98 -9.75 -2.28
N GLY A 51 1.34 -10.57 -1.44
CA GLY A 51 1.02 -11.96 -1.75
C GLY A 51 -0.15 -12.50 -0.94
N TYR A 52 -0.33 -13.83 -0.98
CA TYR A 52 -1.23 -14.49 -0.05
C TYR A 52 -0.77 -14.38 1.40
N TYR A 53 -1.74 -14.46 2.33
CA TYR A 53 -1.48 -14.53 3.75
C TYR A 53 -0.84 -15.87 4.12
N PHE A 54 0.49 -15.94 3.96
CA PHE A 54 1.30 -17.14 4.02
C PHE A 54 1.56 -17.63 5.46
N CYS A 55 1.13 -16.88 6.48
CA CYS A 55 1.32 -17.24 7.89
C CYS A 55 0.48 -18.44 8.35
N GLN A 56 -0.41 -18.96 7.50
CA GLN A 56 -1.28 -20.10 7.83
C GLN A 56 -0.48 -21.39 8.05
N PRO A 57 0.38 -21.86 7.12
CA PRO A 57 1.29 -22.96 7.39
C PRO A 57 2.67 -22.46 7.85
N GLN A 58 3.29 -23.21 8.76
CA GLN A 58 4.66 -22.98 9.17
C GLN A 58 5.60 -23.70 8.19
N ARG A 59 6.21 -22.96 7.26
CA ARG A 59 7.17 -23.50 6.30
C ARG A 59 8.46 -22.70 6.29
N GLU A 60 9.58 -23.42 6.27
CA GLU A 60 10.91 -22.80 6.27
C GLU A 60 11.17 -21.96 5.01
N ASP A 61 10.66 -22.38 3.86
CA ASP A 61 10.85 -21.65 2.60
C ASP A 61 10.16 -20.29 2.59
N PHE A 62 9.15 -20.05 3.44
CA PHE A 62 8.47 -18.76 3.55
C PHE A 62 9.35 -17.66 4.16
N PHE A 63 10.37 -18.01 4.94
CA PHE A 63 11.34 -17.02 5.39
C PHE A 63 12.10 -16.36 4.23
N ARG A 64 12.22 -17.04 3.08
CA ARG A 64 12.82 -16.48 1.86
C ARG A 64 11.96 -15.41 1.19
N ARG A 65 10.70 -15.24 1.59
CA ARG A 65 9.84 -14.13 1.13
C ARG A 65 10.29 -12.79 1.70
N ALA A 66 11.01 -12.79 2.82
CA ALA A 66 11.52 -11.57 3.44
C ALA A 66 12.56 -10.87 2.55
N LYS A 67 12.53 -9.54 2.57
CA LYS A 67 13.50 -8.69 1.87
C LYS A 67 14.01 -7.61 2.83
N PRO A 68 15.25 -7.14 2.69
CA PRO A 68 15.76 -6.01 3.46
C PRO A 68 14.89 -4.77 3.27
N TYR A 69 14.87 -3.89 4.29
CA TYR A 69 14.19 -2.61 4.22
C TYR A 69 14.84 -1.67 3.19
N ASN A 70 16.17 -1.57 3.22
CA ASN A 70 16.91 -0.75 2.26
C ASN A 70 16.72 -1.30 0.85
N ASP A 71 16.42 -0.41 -0.09
CA ASP A 71 16.18 -0.71 -1.51
C ASP A 71 15.02 -1.69 -1.77
N HIS A 72 14.08 -1.80 -0.83
CA HIS A 72 12.91 -2.67 -1.00
C HIS A 72 12.08 -2.19 -2.21
N PRO A 73 11.87 -3.03 -3.25
CA PRO A 73 11.29 -2.59 -4.52
C PRO A 73 9.89 -2.01 -4.36
N THR A 74 9.07 -2.59 -3.50
CA THR A 74 7.70 -2.11 -3.22
C THR A 74 7.66 -0.80 -2.46
N ILE A 75 8.64 -0.54 -1.58
CA ILE A 75 8.72 0.72 -0.85
C ILE A 75 9.13 1.83 -1.82
N LEU A 76 10.14 1.58 -2.65
CA LEU A 76 10.58 2.51 -3.71
C LEU A 76 9.45 2.81 -4.71
N PHE A 77 8.69 1.78 -5.11
CA PHE A 77 7.49 1.96 -5.94
C PHE A 77 6.46 2.86 -5.24
N GLY A 78 6.16 2.60 -3.96
CA GLY A 78 5.24 3.39 -3.16
C GLY A 78 5.64 4.87 -3.08
N PHE A 79 6.92 5.17 -2.81
CA PHE A 79 7.41 6.55 -2.80
C PHE A 79 7.24 7.24 -4.16
N LYS A 80 7.69 6.60 -5.24
CA LYS A 80 7.59 7.15 -6.60
C LYS A 80 6.14 7.47 -6.96
N PHE A 81 5.22 6.58 -6.60
CA PHE A 81 3.79 6.76 -6.83
C PHE A 81 3.18 7.89 -6.00
N ILE A 82 3.50 7.99 -4.70
CA ILE A 82 3.04 9.09 -3.82
C ILE A 82 3.50 10.44 -4.37
N PHE A 83 4.76 10.56 -4.79
CA PHE A 83 5.26 11.78 -5.42
C PHE A 83 4.46 12.13 -6.69
N SER A 84 4.10 11.15 -7.52
CA SER A 84 3.28 11.39 -8.72
C SER A 84 1.89 11.94 -8.41
N LEU A 85 1.27 11.55 -7.28
CA LEU A 85 -0.04 12.05 -6.85
C LEU A 85 0.01 13.47 -6.27
N MET A 86 1.16 13.91 -5.78
CA MET A 86 1.31 15.27 -5.24
C MET A 86 1.55 16.32 -6.33
N VAL A 87 1.96 15.90 -7.53
CA VAL A 87 2.34 16.78 -8.65
C VAL A 87 1.21 16.92 -9.69
N ASN A 88 0.20 16.04 -9.69
CA ASN A 88 -1.00 16.10 -10.56
C ASN A 88 -2.26 16.27 -9.71
#